data_AF-A0A067P2J3-F1
#
_entry.id   AF-A0A067P2J3-F1
#
_cell.length_a   1.000
_cell.length_b   1.000
_cell.length_c   1.000
_cell.angle_alpha   90.00
_cell.angle_beta   90.00
_cell.angle_gamma   90.00
#
_symmetry.space_group_name_H-M   'P 1'
#
loop_
_entity.id
_entity.type
_entity.pdbx_description
1 polymer ?
#
loop_
_entity_poly.entity_id
_entity_poly.type
_entity_poly.pdbx_seq_one_letter_code
_entity_poly.pdbx_strand_id
1 'polypeptide(L)' 'EQCPPEIWLRIFSQACTDGGQTGASLSSVSRAFKHVSAEMRYQSVALHGLHRMRSFAATLESTPHILRRVRHLYI' A
#
# COMPACT_ATOMS: atom_id res chain seq x y z
N GLU A 1 19.53 -4.16 17.35
CA GLU A 1 19.34 -5.25 16.36
C GLU A 1 18.46 -4.74 15.22
N GLN A 2 18.69 -5.17 13.97
CA GLN A 2 17.88 -4.78 12.81
C GLN A 2 17.20 -6.03 12.22
N CYS A 3 15.89 -5.94 11.99
CA CYS A 3 15.14 -7.00 11.32
C CYS A 3 15.41 -6.95 9.80
N PRO A 4 15.72 -8.09 9.15
CA PRO A 4 15.94 -8.11 7.71
C PRO A 4 14.71 -7.64 6.91
N PRO A 5 14.88 -6.84 5.85
CA PRO A 5 13.76 -6.34 5.04
C PRO A 5 12.87 -7.43 4.45
N GLU A 6 13.41 -8.61 4.15
CA GLU A 6 12.69 -9.75 3.59
C GLU A 6 11.61 -10.26 4.54
N ILE A 7 11.86 -10.18 5.84
CA ILE A 7 10.90 -10.57 6.87
C ILE A 7 9.76 -9.54 6.92
N TRP A 8 10.08 -8.25 6.89
CA TRP A 8 9.07 -7.19 6.79
C TRP A 8 8.23 -7.32 5.52
N LEU A 9 8.84 -7.58 4.37
CA LEU A 9 8.12 -7.80 3.11
C LEU A 9 7.13 -8.97 3.21
N ARG A 10 7.54 -10.11 3.80
CA ARG A 10 6.63 -11.25 4.03
C ARG A 10 5.48 -10.89 4.96
N ILE A 11 5.74 -10.14 6.04
CA ILE A 11 4.69 -9.68 6.97
C ILE A 11 3.73 -8.73 6.25
N PHE A 12 4.26 -7.69 5.59
CA PHE A 12 3.46 -6.67 4.90
C PHE A 12 2.62 -7.26 3.77
N SER A 13 3.15 -8.26 3.06
CA SER A 13 2.40 -8.95 2.00
C SER A 13 1.13 -9.65 2.51
N GLN A 14 1.15 -10.13 3.76
CA GLN A 14 0.01 -10.78 4.40
C GLN A 14 -0.89 -9.80 5.14
N ALA A 15 -0.31 -8.74 5.72
CA ALA A 15 -1.05 -7.78 6.53
C ALA A 15 -1.80 -6.72 5.70
N CYS A 16 -1.24 -6.29 4.56
CA CYS A 16 -1.81 -5.23 3.72
C CYS A 16 -2.97 -5.71 2.82
N THR A 17 -3.87 -6.56 3.31
CA THR A 17 -5.01 -7.12 2.54
C THR A 17 -6.35 -6.52 2.96
N ASP A 18 -6.33 -5.42 3.71
CA ASP A 18 -7.44 -4.84 4.46
C ASP A 18 -7.98 -3.54 3.83
N GLY A 19 -8.04 -3.48 2.49
CA GLY A 19 -8.51 -2.29 1.77
C GLY A 19 -7.55 -1.09 1.81
N GLY A 20 -6.34 -1.28 2.33
CA GLY A 20 -5.24 -0.30 2.27
C GLY A 20 -4.92 0.38 3.60
N GLN A 21 -5.68 0.09 4.66
CA GLN A 21 -5.51 0.72 5.96
C GLN A 21 -4.18 0.32 6.62
N THR A 22 -3.81 -0.95 6.58
CA THR A 22 -2.52 -1.40 7.13
C THR A 22 -1.35 -0.82 6.35
N GLY A 23 -1.41 -0.78 5.01
CA GLY A 23 -0.36 -0.19 4.18
C GLY A 23 -0.13 1.31 4.45
N ALA A 24 -1.21 2.06 4.66
CA ALA A 24 -1.14 3.47 5.06
C ALA A 24 -0.54 3.66 6.46
N SER A 25 -0.93 2.79 7.40
CA SER A 25 -0.43 2.82 8.79
C SER A 25 1.07 2.55 8.83
N LEU A 26 1.54 1.49 8.17
CA LEU A 26 2.97 1.15 8.06
C LEU A 26 3.79 2.29 7.46
N SER A 27 3.25 2.97 6.44
CA SER A 27 3.90 4.11 5.80
C SER A 27 4.16 5.29 6.74
N SER A 28 3.45 5.35 7.87
CA SER A 28 3.52 6.44 8.85
C SER A 28 4.37 6.08 10.07
N VAL A 29 4.79 4.82 10.24
CA VAL A 29 5.57 4.35 11.40
C VAL A 29 6.99 4.91 11.38
N SER A 30 7.69 4.79 10.24
CA SER A 30 9.08 5.22 10.09
C SER A 30 9.47 5.36 8.62
N ARG A 31 10.61 6.02 8.36
CA ARG A 31 11.18 6.11 7.00
C ARG A 31 11.49 4.73 6.41
N ALA A 32 12.00 3.80 7.22
CA ALA A 32 12.29 2.44 6.79
C ALA A 32 11.00 1.70 6.39
N PHE A 33 9.97 1.76 7.23
CA PHE A 33 8.69 1.12 6.93
C PHE A 33 8.00 1.75 5.72
N LYS A 34 8.08 3.09 5.57
CA LYS A 34 7.58 3.79 4.39
C LYS A 34 8.23 3.30 3.09
N HIS A 35 9.53 2.99 3.13
CA HIS A 35 10.25 2.48 1.97
C HIS A 35 9.88 1.02 1.69
N VAL A 36 9.96 0.15 2.70
CA VAL A 36 9.73 -1.30 2.52
C VAL A 36 8.25 -1.63 2.22
N SER A 37 7.30 -0.88 2.79
CA SER A 37 5.87 -1.08 2.52
C SER A 37 5.39 -0.50 1.20
N ALA A 38 6.23 0.24 0.46
CA ALA A 38 5.82 0.95 -0.76
C ALA A 38 5.21 0.01 -1.81
N GLU A 39 5.77 -1.19 -1.98
CA GLU A 39 5.25 -2.19 -2.92
C GLU A 39 3.89 -2.78 -2.52
N MET A 40 3.58 -2.76 -1.22
CA MET A 40 2.35 -3.34 -0.66
C MET A 40 1.28 -2.28 -0.39
N ARG A 41 1.60 -0.99 -0.50
CA ARG A 41 0.70 0.13 -0.18
C ARG A 41 -0.62 0.06 -0.93
N TYR A 42 -0.58 -0.32 -2.20
CA TYR A 42 -1.75 -0.37 -3.07
C TYR A 42 -2.21 -1.80 -3.39
N GLN A 43 -1.66 -2.84 -2.74
CA GLN A 43 -2.05 -4.21 -3.08
C GLN A 43 -3.54 -4.48 -2.81
N SER A 44 -4.11 -3.82 -1.81
CA SER A 44 -5.52 -3.89 -1.46
C SER A 44 -6.06 -2.49 -1.33
N VAL A 45 -7.17 -2.21 -2.01
CA VAL A 45 -7.77 -0.88 -2.04
C VAL A 45 -9.28 -1.02 -1.95
N ALA A 46 -9.87 -0.37 -0.95
CA ALA A 46 -11.32 -0.21 -0.83
C ALA A 46 -11.70 1.25 -1.11
N LEU A 47 -12.54 1.48 -2.13
CA LEU A 47 -12.93 2.81 -2.57
C LEU A 47 -14.43 2.98 -2.46
N HIS A 48 -14.87 3.85 -1.54
CA HIS A 48 -16.29 4.15 -1.39
C HIS A 48 -16.60 5.51 -2.03
N GLY A 49 -17.40 5.47 -3.09
CA GLY A 49 -17.94 6.64 -3.78
C GLY A 49 -17.02 7.25 -4.83
N LEU A 50 -17.63 7.96 -5.79
CA LEU A 50 -16.97 8.50 -6.98
C LEU A 50 -15.82 9.46 -6.66
N HIS A 51 -15.95 10.25 -5.59
CA HIS A 51 -14.91 11.19 -5.17
C HIS A 51 -13.58 10.46 -4.84
N ARG A 52 -13.65 9.38 -4.05
CA ARG A 52 -12.45 8.60 -3.69
C ARG A 52 -11.87 7.88 -4.89
N MET A 53 -12.71 7.37 -5.79
CA MET A 53 -12.25 6.73 -7.03
C MET A 53 -11.45 7.69 -7.91
N ARG A 54 -11.95 8.93 -8.10
CA ARG A 54 -11.25 9.96 -8.88
C ARG A 54 -9.93 10.38 -8.26
N SER A 55 -9.91 10.62 -6.94
CA SER A 55 -8.69 11.00 -6.22
C SER A 55 -7.63 9.88 -6.27
N PHE A 56 -8.07 8.63 -6.11
CA PHE A 56 -7.20 7.48 -6.21
C PHE A 56 -6.63 7.31 -7.63
N ALA A 57 -7.44 7.49 -8.67
CA ALA A 57 -6.97 7.45 -10.06
C ALA A 57 -5.87 8.50 -10.32
N ALA A 58 -6.06 9.75 -9.91
CA ALA A 58 -5.05 10.80 -10.04
C ALA A 58 -3.76 10.47 -9.25
N THR A 59 -3.89 9.83 -8.09
CA THR A 59 -2.73 9.36 -7.31
C THR A 59 -1.98 8.25 -8.04
N LEU A 60 -2.69 7.31 -8.66
CA LEU A 60 -2.06 6.25 -9.44
C LEU A 60 -1.33 6.80 -10.66
N GLU A 61 -1.88 7.80 -11.35
CA GLU A 61 -1.24 8.43 -12.52
C GLU A 61 0.15 9.01 -12.20
N SER A 62 0.33 9.55 -10.99
CA SER A 62 1.61 10.14 -10.53
C SER A 62 2.56 9.14 -9.84
N THR A 63 2.11 7.93 -9.53
CA THR A 63 2.92 6.91 -8.84
C THR A 63 3.80 6.15 -9.83
N PRO A 64 5.02 5.68 -9.57
CA PRO A 64 5.76 4.82 -10.53
C PRO A 64 5.05 3.48 -10.81
N HIS A 65 5.08 2.97 -12.05
CA HIS A 65 4.36 1.72 -12.44
C HIS A 65 4.64 0.53 -11.52
N ILE A 66 5.88 0.35 -11.07
CA ILE A 66 6.29 -0.75 -10.18
C ILE A 66 5.57 -0.71 -8.82
N LEU A 67 5.11 0.47 -8.38
CA LEU A 67 4.42 0.66 -7.10
C LEU A 67 2.89 0.64 -7.24
N ARG A 68 2.32 0.66 -8.46
CA ARG A 68 0.86 0.73 -8.70
C ARG A 68 0.14 -0.62 -8.62
N ARG A 69 0.78 -1.68 -8.12
CA ARG A 69 0.17 -3.03 -8.19
C ARG A 69 -1.02 -3.16 -7.25
N VAL A 70 -2.21 -3.25 -7.81
CA VAL A 70 -3.47 -3.59 -7.11
C VAL A 70 -3.81 -5.05 -7.36
N ARG A 71 -4.00 -5.83 -6.28
CA ARG A 71 -4.42 -7.24 -6.33
C ARG A 71 -5.88 -7.43 -5.90
N HIS A 72 -6.31 -6.63 -4.92
CA HIS A 72 -7.67 -6.66 -4.38
C HIS A 72 -8.26 -5.26 -4.49
N LEU A 73 -9.32 -5.12 -5.29
CA LEU A 73 -10.05 -3.86 -5.47
C LEU A 73 -11.50 -4.05 -5.05
N TYR A 74 -11.96 -3.23 -4.11
CA TYR A 74 -13.34 -3.19 -3.62
C TYR A 74 -13.93 -1.81 -3.91
N ILE A 75 -15.16 -1.76 -4.46
CA ILE A 75 -15.86 -0.54 -4.89
C ILE A 75 -17.25 -0.51 -4.24
#